data_AF-A0A8T5NBX9-F1
#
_entry.id   AF-A0A8T5NBX9-F1
#
_cell.length_a   1.000
_cell.length_b   1.000
_cell.length_c   1.000
_cell.angle_alpha   90.00
_cell.angle_beta   90.00
_cell.angle_gamma   90.00
#
_symmetry.space_group_name_H-M   'P 1'
#
loop_
_entity.id
_entity.type
_entity.pdbx_description
1 polymer ?
#
loop_
_entity_poly.entity_id
_entity_poly.type
_entity_poly.pdbx_seq_one_letter_code
_entity_poly.pdbx_strand_id
1 'polypeptide(L)'
;MSLTRVNATAATLTKNRTEGSISPLSGMCVTCVDGCIGMCEIGKSAYRGPEVIYPQPFGIITAASEKDYPIDLSHFNILGTAVGAHGIEANSNVAIFPNVDLEVRIGKEKDIKLRLPFIIPGLGSTAVAQNNWDGLAIGSAISGVPLTIGENVCGMDPQSTIEDGKIVDSPELASRIKMYRDWQTDGYGDIILQANVEDTVLGVQEYGLEKLGVETVELKWG
;
A
#
# COMPACT_ATOMS: atom_id res chain seq x y z
N MET A 1 -13.72 19.75 -18.11
CA MET A 1 -12.94 20.14 -16.91
C MET A 1 -11.80 19.14 -16.75
N SER A 2 -10.62 19.57 -16.31
CA SER A 2 -9.55 18.63 -15.95
C SER A 2 -10.00 17.87 -14.71
N LEU A 3 -9.79 16.55 -14.72
CA LEU A 3 -10.05 15.66 -13.58
C LEU A 3 -8.92 15.69 -12.53
N THR A 4 -7.92 16.54 -12.72
CA THR A 4 -6.80 16.68 -11.79
C THR A 4 -6.47 18.15 -11.63
N ARG A 5 -6.12 18.53 -10.41
CA ARG A 5 -5.41 19.78 -10.17
C ARG A 5 -3.96 19.58 -10.60
N VAL A 6 -3.40 20.55 -11.33
CA VAL A 6 -2.02 20.50 -11.84
C VAL A 6 -1.25 21.68 -11.28
N ASN A 7 0.03 21.50 -10.96
CA ASN A 7 0.96 22.56 -10.53
C ASN A 7 0.70 23.21 -9.16
N ALA A 8 -0.18 22.64 -8.35
CA ALA A 8 -0.39 23.00 -6.96
C ALA A 8 -1.13 21.88 -6.25
N THR A 9 -0.55 21.35 -5.17
CA THR A 9 -1.16 20.31 -4.35
C THR A 9 -0.65 20.36 -2.92
N ALA A 10 -1.48 19.91 -1.98
CA ALA A 10 -1.07 19.69 -0.60
C ALA A 10 0.07 18.67 -0.51
N ALA A 11 0.09 17.67 -1.41
CA ALA A 11 1.10 16.61 -1.42
C ALA A 11 2.53 17.16 -1.54
N THR A 12 2.75 18.21 -2.33
CA THR A 12 4.08 18.81 -2.53
C THR A 12 4.23 20.12 -1.77
N LEU A 13 3.24 20.52 -0.94
CA LEU A 13 3.17 21.82 -0.26
C LEU A 13 3.39 22.98 -1.25
N THR A 14 2.63 22.95 -2.36
CA THR A 14 2.76 23.91 -3.47
C THR A 14 1.47 24.69 -3.71
N LYS A 15 1.62 25.91 -4.24
CA LYS A 15 0.50 26.79 -4.64
C LYS A 15 0.84 27.66 -5.84
N ASN A 16 -0.15 27.95 -6.68
CA ASN A 16 0.00 28.92 -7.75
C ASN A 16 -0.02 30.36 -7.20
N ARG A 17 0.63 31.30 -7.92
CA ARG A 17 0.62 32.73 -7.56
C ARG A 17 -0.76 33.36 -7.78
N THR A 18 -1.44 33.01 -8.87
CA THR A 18 -2.75 33.55 -9.26
C THR A 18 -3.79 32.44 -9.25
N GLU A 19 -4.29 32.08 -8.07
CA GLU A 19 -5.17 30.91 -7.87
C GLU A 19 -6.46 30.98 -8.71
N GLY A 20 -7.03 32.17 -8.91
CA GLY A 20 -8.23 32.37 -9.74
C GLY A 20 -7.97 32.49 -11.25
N SER A 21 -6.73 32.37 -11.71
CA SER A 21 -6.38 32.54 -13.13
C SER A 21 -5.24 31.60 -13.50
N ILE A 22 -5.61 30.34 -13.74
CA ILE A 22 -4.70 29.25 -14.13
C ILE A 22 -5.17 28.59 -15.43
N SER A 23 -4.23 28.11 -16.23
CA SER A 23 -4.50 27.21 -17.34
C SER A 23 -4.97 25.87 -16.79
N PRO A 24 -6.17 25.37 -17.16
CA PRO A 24 -6.64 24.08 -16.68
C PRO A 24 -5.90 22.89 -17.30
N LEU A 25 -5.15 23.10 -18.39
CA LEU A 25 -4.37 22.06 -19.07
C LEU A 25 -2.99 21.89 -18.45
N SER A 26 -2.30 22.99 -18.18
CA SER A 26 -0.94 22.96 -17.64
C SER A 26 -0.87 23.24 -16.15
N GLY A 27 -1.89 23.84 -15.53
CA GLY A 27 -1.84 24.33 -14.15
C GLY A 27 -1.00 25.62 -13.96
N MET A 28 -0.45 26.17 -15.03
CA MET A 28 0.33 27.41 -14.97
C MET A 28 -0.57 28.63 -14.69
N CYS A 29 -0.03 29.63 -14.00
CA CYS A 29 -0.66 30.96 -13.94
C CYS A 29 -0.82 31.52 -15.36
N VAL A 30 -1.96 32.15 -15.67
CA VAL A 30 -2.21 32.76 -17.01
C VAL A 30 -1.10 33.76 -17.36
N THR A 31 -0.57 34.46 -16.36
CA THR A 31 0.62 35.31 -16.50
C THR A 31 1.74 34.76 -15.62
N CYS A 32 2.62 33.96 -16.22
CA CYS A 32 3.90 33.60 -15.58
C CYS A 32 4.83 34.81 -15.64
N VAL A 33 5.49 35.14 -14.53
CA VAL A 33 6.36 36.31 -14.45
C VAL A 33 7.78 35.89 -14.10
N ASP A 34 8.74 36.56 -14.73
CA ASP A 34 10.12 36.51 -14.31
C ASP A 34 10.26 37.03 -12.87
N GLY A 35 11.14 36.42 -12.08
CA GLY A 35 11.30 36.72 -10.65
C GLY A 35 10.20 36.20 -9.72
N CYS A 36 9.28 35.35 -10.21
CA CYS A 36 8.33 34.66 -9.34
C CYS A 36 9.08 33.75 -8.34
N ILE A 37 8.86 33.94 -7.03
CA ILE A 37 9.43 33.08 -5.98
C ILE A 37 8.92 31.62 -6.04
N GLY A 38 7.96 31.33 -6.92
CA GLY A 38 7.81 29.99 -7.50
C GLY A 38 7.46 28.88 -6.52
N MET A 39 6.38 29.03 -5.76
CA MET A 39 5.89 27.96 -4.87
C MET A 39 4.93 26.97 -5.55
N CYS A 40 4.70 27.09 -6.86
CA CYS A 40 4.00 26.07 -7.65
C CYS A 40 4.95 24.90 -7.95
N GLU A 41 4.45 23.78 -8.48
CA GLU A 41 5.31 22.62 -8.75
C GLU A 41 6.43 22.94 -9.75
N ILE A 42 6.16 23.73 -10.82
CA ILE A 42 7.21 24.20 -11.75
C ILE A 42 8.30 24.99 -11.02
N GLY A 43 7.92 26.01 -10.25
CA GLY A 43 8.91 26.85 -9.57
C GLY A 43 9.69 26.08 -8.51
N LYS A 44 8.99 25.30 -7.68
CA LYS A 44 9.61 24.57 -6.58
C LYS A 44 10.53 23.47 -7.09
N SER A 45 10.14 22.75 -8.16
CA SER A 45 11.01 21.75 -8.80
C SER A 45 12.24 22.36 -9.48
N ALA A 46 12.13 23.57 -10.05
CA ALA A 46 13.28 24.25 -10.64
C ALA A 46 14.36 24.60 -9.60
N TYR A 47 13.96 24.95 -8.37
CA TYR A 47 14.90 25.32 -7.30
C TYR A 47 15.29 24.14 -6.38
N ARG A 48 14.36 23.21 -6.12
CA ARG A 48 14.48 22.17 -5.09
C ARG A 48 14.25 20.76 -5.64
N GLY A 49 14.45 20.54 -6.94
CA GLY A 49 14.10 19.32 -7.68
C GLY A 49 14.18 18.01 -6.87
N PRO A 50 15.37 17.62 -6.36
CA PRO A 50 15.53 16.38 -5.60
C PRO A 50 14.69 16.29 -4.31
N GLU A 51 14.39 17.42 -3.68
CA GLU A 51 13.65 17.49 -2.41
C GLU A 51 12.13 17.39 -2.58
N VAL A 52 11.62 17.48 -3.81
CA VAL A 52 10.18 17.44 -4.11
C VAL A 52 9.74 16.21 -4.90
N ILE A 53 10.59 15.18 -4.96
CA ILE A 53 10.29 13.91 -5.63
C ILE A 53 9.15 13.16 -4.92
N TYR A 54 9.04 13.31 -3.60
CA TYR A 54 8.02 12.63 -2.79
C TYR A 54 7.02 13.59 -2.15
N PRO A 55 5.79 13.13 -1.88
CA PRO A 55 4.84 13.83 -1.03
C PRO A 55 5.42 14.19 0.35
N GLN A 56 4.97 15.30 0.91
CA GLN A 56 5.48 15.92 2.13
C GLN A 56 4.39 16.06 3.20
N PRO A 57 4.73 15.93 4.50
CA PRO A 57 6.06 15.58 5.03
C PRO A 57 6.42 14.11 4.80
N PHE A 58 7.61 13.84 4.23
CA PHE A 58 8.04 12.49 3.91
C PHE A 58 8.17 11.61 5.17
N GLY A 59 7.84 10.33 5.03
CA GLY A 59 8.07 9.30 6.06
C GLY A 59 6.98 9.21 7.14
N ILE A 60 6.25 10.27 7.45
CA ILE A 60 5.22 10.28 8.51
C ILE A 60 3.78 10.35 7.97
N ILE A 61 3.60 10.27 6.66
CA ILE A 61 2.29 10.32 6.00
C ILE A 61 2.08 9.12 5.09
N THR A 62 0.82 8.85 4.80
CA THR A 62 0.40 8.12 3.59
C THR A 62 -0.21 9.12 2.62
N ALA A 63 0.08 8.98 1.33
CA ALA A 63 -0.42 9.88 0.29
C ALA A 63 -1.47 9.18 -0.58
N ALA A 64 -2.48 9.94 -1.00
CA ALA A 64 -3.47 9.55 -1.99
C ALA A 64 -3.41 10.49 -3.20
N SER A 65 -4.11 10.14 -4.27
CA SER A 65 -4.22 10.99 -5.47
C SER A 65 -5.20 12.15 -5.27
N GLU A 66 -4.83 13.36 -5.70
CA GLU A 66 -5.74 14.52 -5.82
C GLU A 66 -6.40 14.57 -7.21
N LYS A 67 -7.05 13.46 -7.59
CA LYS A 67 -7.77 13.31 -8.86
C LYS A 67 -9.25 13.09 -8.60
N ASP A 68 -10.08 13.71 -9.41
CA ASP A 68 -11.51 13.47 -9.51
C ASP A 68 -11.74 12.28 -10.46
N TYR A 69 -11.98 11.11 -9.90
CA TYR A 69 -12.23 9.92 -10.71
C TYR A 69 -13.70 9.90 -11.13
N PRO A 70 -14.00 9.77 -12.44
CA PRO A 70 -15.37 9.90 -12.95
C PRO A 70 -16.25 8.68 -12.60
N ILE A 71 -15.66 7.64 -12.01
CA ILE A 71 -16.33 6.41 -11.60
C ILE A 71 -15.80 6.05 -10.22
N ASP A 72 -16.73 5.74 -9.32
CA ASP A 72 -16.47 5.25 -7.97
C ASP A 72 -17.50 4.17 -7.59
N LEU A 73 -17.44 3.67 -6.36
CA LEU A 73 -18.37 2.66 -5.87
C LEU A 73 -19.82 3.17 -5.70
N SER A 74 -20.09 4.48 -5.73
CA SER A 74 -21.45 5.01 -5.67
C SER A 74 -22.28 4.67 -6.93
N HIS A 75 -21.59 4.34 -8.03
CA HIS A 75 -22.22 3.88 -9.26
C HIS A 75 -22.60 2.40 -9.23
N PHE A 76 -22.09 1.64 -8.25
CA PHE A 76 -22.33 0.21 -8.10
C PHE A 76 -23.55 -0.05 -7.23
N ASN A 77 -24.52 -0.82 -7.74
CA ASN A 77 -25.73 -1.20 -7.01
C ASN A 77 -25.80 -2.73 -6.83
N ILE A 78 -25.99 -3.18 -5.60
CA ILE A 78 -26.21 -4.60 -5.27
C ILE A 78 -27.71 -4.85 -5.18
N LEU A 79 -28.25 -5.68 -6.08
CA LEU A 79 -29.65 -6.11 -6.03
C LEU A 79 -29.77 -7.39 -5.19
N GLY A 80 -30.17 -7.25 -3.93
CA GLY A 80 -30.43 -8.38 -3.04
C GLY A 80 -31.72 -9.13 -3.39
N THR A 81 -31.82 -10.39 -2.93
CA THR A 81 -33.07 -11.17 -2.93
C THR A 81 -33.74 -11.11 -1.56
N ALA A 82 -35.07 -11.01 -1.53
CA ALA A 82 -35.87 -11.09 -0.31
C ALA A 82 -36.37 -12.51 -0.01
N VAL A 83 -36.06 -13.48 -0.87
CA VAL A 83 -36.51 -14.88 -0.76
C VAL A 83 -35.31 -15.81 -0.92
N GLY A 84 -35.28 -16.86 -0.07
CA GLY A 84 -34.22 -17.85 -0.05
C GLY A 84 -33.00 -17.43 0.77
N ALA A 85 -31.99 -18.30 0.80
CA ALA A 85 -30.67 -18.03 1.35
C ALA A 85 -29.62 -18.70 0.47
N HIS A 86 -28.45 -18.08 0.35
CA HIS A 86 -27.29 -18.63 -0.36
C HIS A 86 -26.15 -18.79 0.63
N GLY A 87 -25.44 -19.94 0.56
CA GLY A 87 -24.34 -20.26 1.48
C GLY A 87 -24.76 -20.95 2.78
N ILE A 88 -26.06 -21.00 3.09
CA ILE A 88 -26.61 -21.67 4.28
C ILE A 88 -28.05 -22.14 4.02
N GLU A 89 -28.62 -22.97 4.90
CA GLU A 89 -30.03 -23.39 4.83
C GLU A 89 -30.98 -22.18 4.83
N ALA A 90 -31.95 -22.17 3.90
CA ALA A 90 -32.96 -21.12 3.78
C ALA A 90 -34.04 -21.23 4.88
N ASN A 91 -33.63 -21.01 6.12
CA ASN A 91 -34.45 -21.14 7.33
C ASN A 91 -34.18 -19.95 8.25
N SER A 92 -35.22 -19.26 8.72
CA SER A 92 -35.09 -18.04 9.53
C SER A 92 -34.41 -18.25 10.88
N ASN A 93 -34.35 -19.47 11.40
CA ASN A 93 -33.61 -19.79 12.63
C ASN A 93 -32.12 -20.06 12.36
N VAL A 94 -31.72 -20.23 11.09
CA VAL A 94 -30.36 -20.60 10.67
C VAL A 94 -29.70 -19.47 9.89
N ALA A 95 -30.39 -18.87 8.93
CA ALA A 95 -29.93 -17.74 8.11
C ALA A 95 -30.00 -16.41 8.89
N ILE A 96 -29.24 -16.33 9.97
CA ILE A 96 -29.11 -15.16 10.84
C ILE A 96 -27.71 -14.56 10.73
N PHE A 97 -27.57 -13.26 10.98
CA PHE A 97 -26.29 -12.55 10.84
C PHE A 97 -25.10 -13.16 11.61
N PRO A 98 -25.25 -13.81 12.79
CA PRO A 98 -24.12 -14.45 13.47
C PRO A 98 -23.54 -15.66 12.74
N ASN A 99 -24.30 -16.27 11.82
CA ASN A 99 -23.89 -17.46 11.07
C ASN A 99 -23.26 -17.13 9.71
N VAL A 100 -23.03 -15.84 9.41
CA VAL A 100 -22.36 -15.44 8.17
C VAL A 100 -20.92 -15.92 8.21
N ASP A 101 -20.56 -16.78 7.25
CA ASP A 101 -19.19 -17.21 7.03
C ASP A 101 -18.48 -16.24 6.08
N LEU A 102 -17.37 -15.68 6.55
CA LEU A 102 -16.51 -14.75 5.82
C LEU A 102 -15.19 -15.39 5.40
N GLU A 103 -14.98 -16.67 5.72
CA GLU A 103 -13.78 -17.37 5.35
C GLU A 103 -13.63 -17.47 3.83
N VAL A 104 -12.44 -17.16 3.36
CA VAL A 104 -12.09 -17.30 1.95
C VAL A 104 -10.77 -18.04 1.81
N ARG A 105 -10.57 -18.62 0.63
CA ARG A 105 -9.32 -19.27 0.27
C ARG A 105 -8.82 -18.73 -1.06
N ILE A 106 -7.55 -18.38 -1.09
CA ILE A 106 -6.88 -17.83 -2.28
C ILE A 106 -5.76 -18.77 -2.72
N GLY A 107 -5.28 -18.58 -3.95
CA GLY A 107 -4.32 -19.49 -4.59
C GLY A 107 -4.98 -20.50 -5.52
N LYS A 108 -4.18 -21.05 -6.45
CA LYS A 108 -4.66 -22.03 -7.45
C LYS A 108 -5.26 -23.27 -6.79
N GLU A 109 -4.60 -23.76 -5.74
CA GLU A 109 -5.01 -24.95 -4.99
C GLU A 109 -5.81 -24.62 -3.71
N LYS A 110 -6.14 -23.34 -3.48
CA LYS A 110 -6.90 -22.84 -2.31
C LYS A 110 -6.28 -23.21 -0.95
N ASP A 111 -4.95 -23.17 -0.92
CA ASP A 111 -4.08 -23.48 0.21
C ASP A 111 -3.99 -22.32 1.21
N ILE A 112 -4.05 -21.07 0.75
CA ILE A 112 -3.99 -19.89 1.61
C ILE A 112 -5.38 -19.61 2.20
N LYS A 113 -5.53 -19.76 3.52
CA LYS A 113 -6.79 -19.56 4.25
C LYS A 113 -6.86 -18.16 4.85
N LEU A 114 -8.01 -17.51 4.73
CA LEU A 114 -8.27 -16.19 5.32
C LEU A 114 -9.58 -16.26 6.11
N ARG A 115 -9.60 -15.64 7.29
CA ARG A 115 -10.84 -15.52 8.09
C ARG A 115 -11.76 -14.42 7.57
N LEU A 116 -11.20 -13.44 6.86
CA LEU A 116 -11.93 -12.29 6.32
C LEU A 116 -11.52 -12.04 4.86
N PRO A 117 -12.43 -11.50 4.03
CA PRO A 117 -12.23 -11.37 2.59
C PRO A 117 -11.46 -10.09 2.21
N PHE A 118 -10.36 -9.79 2.91
CA PHE A 118 -9.50 -8.67 2.58
C PHE A 118 -8.03 -8.96 2.92
N ILE A 119 -7.16 -8.15 2.32
CA ILE A 119 -5.70 -8.21 2.48
C ILE A 119 -5.23 -6.79 2.78
N ILE A 120 -4.26 -6.64 3.69
CA ILE A 120 -3.57 -5.37 3.86
C ILE A 120 -2.48 -5.26 2.78
N PRO A 121 -2.54 -4.25 1.89
CA PRO A 121 -1.65 -4.15 0.75
C PRO A 121 -0.20 -3.86 1.17
N GLY A 122 0.72 -3.91 0.21
CA GLY A 122 2.14 -3.64 0.45
C GLY A 122 2.37 -2.30 1.14
N LEU A 123 2.81 -2.35 2.40
CA LEU A 123 3.21 -1.17 3.15
C LEU A 123 4.73 -1.05 3.07
N GLY A 124 5.17 -0.06 2.29
CA GLY A 124 6.57 0.10 1.88
C GLY A 124 7.56 0.44 2.99
N SER A 125 8.74 0.88 2.56
CA SER A 125 9.91 1.15 3.40
C SER A 125 9.90 2.49 4.14
N THR A 126 8.78 3.20 4.18
CA THR A 126 8.68 4.49 4.89
C THR A 126 8.56 4.28 6.40
N ALA A 127 9.03 5.27 7.17
CA ALA A 127 9.00 5.21 8.64
C ALA A 127 7.58 5.02 9.20
N VAL A 128 6.53 5.51 8.53
CA VAL A 128 5.14 5.33 8.96
C VAL A 128 4.72 3.86 8.99
N ALA A 129 5.19 3.04 8.04
CA ALA A 129 4.91 1.61 8.03
C ALA A 129 5.64 0.91 9.19
N GLN A 130 6.93 1.22 9.35
CA GLN A 130 7.76 0.68 10.44
C GLN A 130 7.19 1.04 11.82
N ASN A 131 6.87 2.32 12.04
CA ASN A 131 6.39 2.84 13.33
C ASN A 131 5.05 2.25 13.77
N ASN A 132 4.25 1.75 12.82
CA ASN A 132 2.94 1.15 13.11
C ASN A 132 2.93 -0.37 12.88
N TRP A 133 4.10 -0.97 12.61
CA TRP A 133 4.18 -2.36 12.18
C TRP A 133 3.65 -3.33 13.22
N ASP A 134 3.93 -3.12 14.51
CA ASP A 134 3.44 -3.99 15.58
C ASP A 134 1.92 -4.13 15.56
N GLY A 135 1.19 -3.00 15.49
CA GLY A 135 -0.26 -3.01 15.43
C GLY A 135 -0.80 -3.67 14.17
N LEU A 136 -0.16 -3.42 13.02
CA LEU A 136 -0.52 -4.00 11.74
C LEU A 136 -0.29 -5.51 11.72
N ALA A 137 0.89 -5.98 12.10
CA ALA A 137 1.29 -7.37 12.07
C ALA A 137 0.47 -8.20 13.07
N ILE A 138 0.41 -7.77 14.32
CA ILE A 138 -0.33 -8.49 15.38
C ILE A 138 -1.83 -8.50 15.04
N GLY A 139 -2.39 -7.35 14.69
CA GLY A 139 -3.81 -7.23 14.36
C GLY A 139 -4.21 -8.08 13.15
N SER A 140 -3.37 -8.10 12.11
CA SER A 140 -3.62 -8.91 10.91
C SER A 140 -3.52 -10.40 11.19
N ALA A 141 -2.48 -10.82 11.91
CA ALA A 141 -2.24 -12.22 12.24
C ALA A 141 -3.36 -12.82 13.11
N ILE A 142 -3.79 -12.12 14.17
CA ILE A 142 -4.89 -12.57 15.03
C ILE A 142 -6.22 -12.60 14.26
N SER A 143 -6.42 -11.62 13.38
CA SER A 143 -7.62 -11.55 12.53
C SER A 143 -7.60 -12.58 11.40
N GLY A 144 -6.50 -13.30 11.18
CA GLY A 144 -6.36 -14.29 10.10
C GLY A 144 -6.45 -13.67 8.71
N VAL A 145 -5.92 -12.45 8.55
CA VAL A 145 -5.86 -11.73 7.27
C VAL A 145 -4.41 -11.55 6.80
N PRO A 146 -4.13 -11.58 5.50
CA PRO A 146 -2.78 -11.40 5.01
C PRO A 146 -2.30 -9.95 5.15
N LEU A 147 -1.00 -9.81 5.38
CA LEU A 147 -0.31 -8.53 5.44
C LEU A 147 0.88 -8.56 4.49
N THR A 148 0.93 -7.61 3.56
CA THR A 148 2.03 -7.49 2.61
C THR A 148 3.10 -6.52 3.11
N ILE A 149 4.33 -7.01 3.23
CA ILE A 149 5.54 -6.19 3.38
C ILE A 149 5.81 -5.56 2.02
N GLY A 150 5.79 -4.23 1.93
CA GLY A 150 6.06 -3.52 0.67
C GLY A 150 7.54 -3.51 0.28
N GLU A 151 7.82 -2.99 -0.91
CA GLU A 151 9.17 -3.00 -1.49
C GLU A 151 10.23 -2.17 -0.71
N ASN A 152 11.50 -2.40 -1.08
CA ASN A 152 12.69 -1.64 -0.65
C ASN A 152 12.99 -1.68 0.86
N VAL A 153 12.35 -2.54 1.65
CA VAL A 153 12.62 -2.66 3.08
C VAL A 153 14.09 -2.96 3.34
N CYS A 154 14.63 -3.98 2.69
CA CYS A 154 16.02 -4.38 2.84
C CYS A 154 17.00 -3.28 2.39
N GLY A 155 16.70 -2.58 1.29
CA GLY A 155 17.54 -1.52 0.75
C GLY A 155 17.55 -0.23 1.59
N MET A 156 16.52 -0.03 2.41
CA MET A 156 16.40 1.13 3.31
C MET A 156 16.86 0.84 4.74
N ASP A 157 16.99 -0.43 5.12
CA ASP A 157 17.48 -0.87 6.42
C ASP A 157 18.99 -0.65 6.53
N PRO A 158 19.47 0.29 7.38
CA PRO A 158 20.90 0.57 7.55
C PRO A 158 21.68 -0.59 8.19
N GLN A 159 20.97 -1.57 8.75
CA GLN A 159 21.55 -2.75 9.38
C GLN A 159 21.58 -3.96 8.42
N SER A 160 21.03 -3.82 7.22
CA SER A 160 21.13 -4.86 6.19
C SER A 160 22.59 -5.07 5.77
N THR A 161 22.96 -6.33 5.56
CA THR A 161 24.23 -6.71 4.98
C THR A 161 24.02 -7.16 3.53
N ILE A 162 24.78 -6.55 2.62
CA ILE A 162 24.78 -6.87 1.19
C ILE A 162 26.16 -7.39 0.80
N GLU A 163 26.21 -8.59 0.26
CA GLU A 163 27.42 -9.23 -0.27
C GLU A 163 27.20 -9.58 -1.74
N ASP A 164 28.17 -9.25 -2.61
CA ASP A 164 28.08 -9.50 -4.05
C ASP A 164 26.78 -8.99 -4.72
N GLY A 165 26.23 -7.89 -4.18
CA GLY A 165 24.99 -7.28 -4.66
C GLY A 165 23.72 -8.03 -4.24
N LYS A 166 23.80 -8.97 -3.30
CA LYS A 166 22.68 -9.73 -2.76
C LYS A 166 22.53 -9.53 -1.25
N ILE A 167 21.28 -9.52 -0.77
CA ILE A 167 20.98 -9.46 0.66
C ILE A 167 21.36 -10.79 1.30
N VAL A 168 22.17 -10.71 2.36
CA VAL A 168 22.54 -11.87 3.18
C VAL A 168 21.96 -11.80 4.59
N ASP A 169 21.67 -10.59 5.09
CA ASP A 169 21.00 -10.34 6.36
C ASP A 169 20.22 -9.03 6.28
N SER A 170 19.02 -8.99 6.87
CA SER A 170 18.20 -7.79 7.04
C SER A 170 17.39 -7.93 8.34
N PRO A 171 17.85 -7.30 9.43
CA PRO A 171 17.16 -7.33 10.72
C PRO A 171 15.73 -6.78 10.64
N GLU A 172 15.50 -5.76 9.82
CA GLU A 172 14.17 -5.16 9.67
C GLU A 172 13.19 -6.17 9.05
N LEU A 173 13.55 -6.75 7.90
CA LEU A 173 12.70 -7.73 7.22
C LEU A 173 12.42 -8.95 8.10
N ALA A 174 13.46 -9.46 8.78
CA ALA A 174 13.32 -10.58 9.71
C ALA A 174 12.37 -10.25 10.87
N SER A 175 12.48 -9.06 11.44
CA SER A 175 11.58 -8.59 12.50
C SER A 175 10.13 -8.50 12.02
N ARG A 176 9.90 -7.97 10.81
CA ARG A 176 8.55 -7.85 10.25
C ARG A 176 7.84 -9.19 10.07
N ILE A 177 8.56 -10.16 9.50
CA ILE A 177 8.06 -11.53 9.29
C ILE A 177 7.80 -12.21 10.62
N LYS A 178 8.77 -12.13 11.54
CA LYS A 178 8.66 -12.75 12.87
C LYS A 178 7.46 -12.21 13.63
N MET A 179 7.24 -10.90 13.64
CA MET A 179 6.13 -10.28 14.37
C MET A 179 4.77 -10.80 13.89
N TYR A 180 4.57 -11.01 12.58
CA TYR A 180 3.34 -11.60 12.08
C TYR A 180 3.22 -13.08 12.48
N ARG A 181 4.29 -13.86 12.25
CA ARG A 181 4.30 -15.31 12.50
C ARG A 181 4.10 -15.66 13.97
N ASP A 182 4.67 -14.88 14.89
CA ASP A 182 4.53 -15.08 16.35
C ASP A 182 3.05 -15.06 16.81
N TRP A 183 2.18 -14.35 16.07
CA TRP A 183 0.76 -14.18 16.40
C TRP A 183 -0.19 -14.90 15.44
N GLN A 184 0.36 -15.54 14.40
CA GLN A 184 -0.43 -16.30 13.45
C GLN A 184 -1.00 -17.54 14.14
N THR A 185 -2.30 -17.76 13.99
CA THR A 185 -3.02 -18.87 14.64
C THR A 185 -3.72 -19.74 13.60
N ASP A 186 -3.69 -21.05 13.78
CA ASP A 186 -4.38 -22.06 12.96
C ASP A 186 -4.05 -22.05 11.45
N GLY A 187 -2.95 -21.41 11.05
CA GLY A 187 -2.54 -21.26 9.66
C GLY A 187 -3.48 -20.36 8.82
N TYR A 188 -4.17 -19.41 9.45
CA TYR A 188 -4.95 -18.38 8.76
C TYR A 188 -4.12 -17.11 8.53
N GLY A 189 -4.41 -16.44 7.42
CA GLY A 189 -3.63 -15.32 6.91
C GLY A 189 -2.24 -15.75 6.45
N ASP A 190 -1.49 -14.84 5.86
CA ASP A 190 -0.05 -15.04 5.62
C ASP A 190 0.68 -13.69 5.57
N ILE A 191 2.00 -13.72 5.81
CA ILE A 191 2.86 -12.57 5.57
C ILE A 191 3.41 -12.65 4.14
N ILE A 192 3.15 -11.63 3.33
CA ILE A 192 3.50 -11.61 1.91
C ILE A 192 4.71 -10.71 1.70
N LEU A 193 5.75 -11.23 1.05
CA LEU A 193 6.94 -10.44 0.69
C LEU A 193 6.82 -9.88 -0.73
N GLN A 194 6.50 -8.60 -0.84
CA GLN A 194 6.49 -7.90 -2.12
C GLN A 194 7.90 -7.53 -2.55
N ALA A 195 8.19 -7.64 -3.85
CA ALA A 195 9.44 -7.18 -4.43
C ALA A 195 9.22 -6.43 -5.74
N ASN A 196 9.94 -5.33 -5.90
CA ASN A 196 10.09 -4.61 -7.16
C ASN A 196 11.37 -5.06 -7.91
N VAL A 197 11.77 -4.29 -8.92
CA VAL A 197 12.96 -4.57 -9.73
C VAL A 197 14.24 -4.48 -8.90
N GLU A 198 14.35 -3.47 -8.04
CA GLU A 198 15.49 -3.26 -7.15
C GLU A 198 15.65 -4.40 -6.14
N ASP A 199 14.55 -4.83 -5.52
CA ASP A 199 14.51 -5.97 -4.60
C ASP A 199 14.89 -7.28 -5.31
N THR A 200 14.48 -7.44 -6.58
CA THR A 200 14.87 -8.60 -7.42
C THR A 200 16.37 -8.62 -7.68
N VAL A 201 16.96 -7.46 -8.01
CA VAL A 201 18.42 -7.34 -8.17
C VAL A 201 19.13 -7.72 -6.87
N LEU A 202 18.62 -7.24 -5.72
CA LEU A 202 19.14 -7.55 -4.39
C LEU A 202 18.85 -8.98 -3.91
N GLY A 203 18.04 -9.76 -4.64
CA GLY A 203 17.69 -11.13 -4.25
C GLY A 203 16.89 -11.23 -2.95
N VAL A 204 16.03 -10.23 -2.69
CA VAL A 204 15.26 -10.13 -1.44
C VAL A 204 14.30 -11.30 -1.28
N GLN A 205 13.64 -11.74 -2.35
CA GLN A 205 12.72 -12.87 -2.29
C GLN A 205 13.45 -14.19 -2.04
N GLU A 206 14.59 -14.42 -2.69
CA GLU A 206 15.43 -15.59 -2.44
C GLU A 206 15.89 -15.63 -0.98
N TYR A 207 16.36 -14.51 -0.44
CA TYR A 207 16.67 -14.40 0.98
C TYR A 207 15.46 -14.67 1.88
N GLY A 208 14.31 -14.06 1.60
CA GLY A 208 13.08 -14.25 2.37
C GLY A 208 12.57 -15.70 2.35
N LEU A 209 12.59 -16.35 1.20
CA LEU A 209 12.18 -17.75 1.02
C LEU A 209 13.16 -18.71 1.71
N GLU A 210 14.47 -18.57 1.46
CA GLU A 210 15.48 -19.53 1.89
C GLU A 210 15.91 -19.37 3.34
N LYS A 211 15.97 -18.13 3.85
CA LYS A 211 16.50 -17.83 5.19
C LYS A 211 15.42 -17.50 6.21
N LEU A 212 14.35 -16.82 5.78
CA LEU A 212 13.29 -16.35 6.68
C LEU A 212 12.01 -17.20 6.62
N GLY A 213 11.93 -18.17 5.71
CA GLY A 213 10.79 -19.09 5.61
C GLY A 213 9.49 -18.39 5.19
N VAL A 214 9.59 -17.35 4.36
CA VAL A 214 8.42 -16.80 3.68
C VAL A 214 7.87 -17.86 2.72
N GLU A 215 6.54 -17.96 2.63
CA GLU A 215 5.86 -18.92 1.74
C GLU A 215 5.09 -18.21 0.61
N THR A 216 4.70 -16.95 0.83
CA THR A 216 3.99 -16.14 -0.16
C THR A 216 4.78 -14.90 -0.55
N VAL A 217 4.94 -14.70 -1.86
CA VAL A 217 5.63 -13.55 -2.45
C VAL A 217 4.73 -12.81 -3.42
N GLU A 218 4.93 -11.51 -3.56
CA GLU A 218 4.23 -10.66 -4.53
C GLU A 218 5.24 -10.00 -5.47
N LEU A 219 5.00 -10.08 -6.79
CA LEU A 219 5.81 -9.40 -7.79
C LEU A 219 5.13 -8.08 -8.16
N LYS A 220 5.81 -6.96 -7.88
CA LYS A 220 5.30 -5.63 -8.20
C LYS A 220 5.82 -5.16 -9.56
N TRP A 221 4.91 -5.05 -10.53
CA TRP A 221 5.22 -4.64 -11.91
C TRP A 221 4.99 -3.14 -12.18
N GLY A 222 4.40 -2.40 -11.23
CA GLY A 222 4.05 -0.97 -11.34
C GLY A 222 2.98 -0.58 -10.34
#